data_AF-A0A5E4JTQ8-F1
#
_entry.id   AF-A0A5E4JTQ8-F1
#
_cell.length_a   1.000
_cell.length_b   1.000
_cell.length_c   1.000
_cell.angle_alpha   90.00
_cell.angle_beta   90.00
_cell.angle_gamma   90.00
#
_symmetry.space_group_name_H-M   'P 1'
#
loop_
_entity.id
_entity.type
_entity.pdbx_description
1 polymer ?
#
loop_
_entity_poly.entity_id
_entity_poly.type
_entity_poly.pdbx_seq_one_letter_code
_entity_poly.pdbx_strand_id
1 'polypeptide(L)'
;MKKDKELAIKTPLKRIAKSSLIVFLGIFISKFLAYFYRIIIARSFGPEEYGLYSLAIMVVGLFAALAGLGLSEGILRFIAVFRAKKEQSKIKHVFGLSLKICFATSIMAGIILFFFAEPISLSIFKNAGLTLYLQILSLVLPFSVLSGILLSTIRAYEKVNWYIIIYYILLNVINFITLLLFLSLNLGRTAIILSYFAGIFFIFISSFFVLRKYSKEVFGKSSLPREEQKKTFREIVKYSWPLIALNLSSYLLTWIDSFSIGIYNGAYDVGIYNVAVPIAGLFVIPSMLFSQLFFPIIVREIERKNHNVVENLSKQVSKWILMLNLPFLGIVLFFPGAIINLLFGAKYLGAENALRMLAIGTFIFQQAAVSKEALYALGKSKKILYNFLFASILNLVLNLLLVPKYGINGAAFSTMLCYIVLAGLYGFQVFRELSVIPLRRKMLTIILINFIPLIALFFVRKIVEITPLSLILITISFVLVYILLIFLTKSFDHFDYEIIRSFYEKSFSFLRRSKK
;
A
#
# COMPACT_ATOMS: atom_id res chain seq x y z
N MET A 1 -30.79 -16.14 28.65
CA MET A 1 -31.08 -14.86 27.95
C MET A 1 -29.95 -13.84 27.94
N LYS A 2 -29.38 -13.36 29.06
CA LYS A 2 -28.21 -12.42 29.04
C LYS A 2 -26.91 -13.10 28.58
N LYS A 3 -26.63 -14.33 29.05
CA LYS A 3 -25.47 -15.15 28.64
C LYS A 3 -25.49 -15.49 27.14
N ASP A 4 -26.66 -15.75 26.57
CA ASP A 4 -26.81 -16.10 25.14
C ASP A 4 -26.62 -14.88 24.23
N LYS A 5 -27.04 -13.68 24.67
CA LYS A 5 -26.75 -12.41 23.97
C LYS A 5 -25.26 -12.05 24.04
N GLU A 6 -24.57 -12.31 25.15
CA GLU A 6 -23.12 -12.14 25.24
C GLU A 6 -22.33 -13.15 24.37
N LEU A 7 -22.79 -14.40 24.27
CA LEU A 7 -22.18 -15.43 23.42
C LEU A 7 -22.40 -15.13 21.92
N ALA A 8 -23.57 -14.59 21.56
CA ALA A 8 -23.93 -14.19 20.20
C ALA A 8 -23.06 -13.04 19.66
N ILE A 9 -22.54 -12.17 20.53
CA ILE A 9 -21.66 -11.04 20.16
C ILE A 9 -20.17 -11.44 20.19
N LYS A 10 -19.76 -12.33 21.11
CA LYS A 10 -18.36 -12.78 21.22
C LYS A 10 -17.90 -13.60 20.01
N THR A 11 -18.78 -14.34 19.35
CA THR A 11 -18.43 -15.25 18.25
C THR A 11 -18.07 -14.53 16.92
N PRO A 12 -18.85 -13.51 16.47
CA PRO A 12 -18.48 -12.67 15.31
C PRO A 12 -17.20 -11.87 15.54
N LEU A 13 -17.03 -11.25 16.71
CA LEU A 13 -15.82 -10.46 17.04
C LEU A 13 -14.55 -11.31 17.05
N LYS A 14 -14.60 -12.54 17.58
CA LYS A 14 -13.46 -13.48 17.59
C LYS A 14 -13.14 -13.98 16.18
N ARG A 15 -14.16 -14.19 15.32
CA ARG A 15 -14.01 -14.57 13.91
C ARG A 15 -13.42 -13.43 13.08
N ILE A 16 -13.91 -12.20 13.28
CA ILE A 16 -13.38 -10.98 12.64
C ILE A 16 -11.93 -10.76 13.04
N ALA A 17 -11.59 -10.83 14.33
CA ALA A 17 -10.20 -10.65 14.79
C ALA A 17 -9.24 -11.74 14.27
N LYS A 18 -9.66 -13.01 14.20
CA LYS A 18 -8.86 -14.10 13.61
C LYS A 18 -8.67 -13.89 12.11
N SER A 19 -9.72 -13.48 11.39
CA SER A 19 -9.64 -13.14 9.98
C SER A 19 -8.73 -11.93 9.74
N SER A 20 -8.82 -10.86 10.54
CA SER A 20 -7.94 -9.69 10.46
C SER A 20 -6.47 -10.03 10.69
N LEU A 21 -6.13 -10.90 11.65
CA LEU A 21 -4.75 -11.35 11.86
C LEU A 21 -4.21 -12.11 10.64
N ILE A 22 -5.00 -13.01 10.07
CA ILE A 22 -4.62 -13.77 8.86
C ILE A 22 -4.45 -12.82 7.66
N VAL A 23 -5.36 -11.86 7.51
CA VAL A 23 -5.28 -10.80 6.48
C VAL A 23 -3.99 -10.01 6.64
N PHE A 24 -3.68 -9.59 7.87
CA PHE A 24 -2.46 -8.86 8.17
C PHE A 24 -1.21 -9.67 7.84
N LEU A 25 -1.11 -10.91 8.33
CA LEU A 25 0.03 -11.79 8.05
C LEU A 25 0.20 -12.05 6.55
N GLY A 26 -0.91 -12.26 5.82
CA GLY A 26 -0.88 -12.43 4.37
C GLY A 26 -0.35 -11.20 3.64
N ILE A 27 -0.75 -9.99 4.07
CA ILE A 27 -0.26 -8.73 3.49
C ILE A 27 1.21 -8.48 3.87
N PHE A 28 1.62 -8.85 5.08
CA PHE A 28 3.02 -8.74 5.51
C PHE A 28 3.93 -9.65 4.67
N ILE A 29 3.58 -10.93 4.53
CA ILE A 29 4.31 -11.90 3.70
C ILE A 29 4.35 -11.44 2.24
N SER A 30 3.22 -10.94 1.73
CA SER A 30 3.11 -10.37 0.38
C SER A 30 4.10 -9.21 0.15
N LYS A 31 4.14 -8.24 1.07
CA LYS A 31 5.07 -7.10 0.98
C LYS A 31 6.52 -7.58 1.03
N PHE A 32 6.81 -8.57 1.85
CA PHE A 32 8.14 -9.17 1.92
C PHE A 32 8.54 -9.80 0.59
N LEU A 33 7.69 -10.66 0.00
CA LEU A 33 7.94 -11.26 -1.31
C LEU A 33 8.09 -10.21 -2.43
N ALA A 34 7.24 -9.19 -2.44
CA ALA A 34 7.35 -8.06 -3.37
C ALA A 34 8.70 -7.35 -3.25
N TYR A 35 9.23 -7.27 -2.02
CA TYR A 35 10.51 -6.64 -1.72
C TYR A 35 11.69 -7.50 -2.19
N PHE A 36 11.65 -8.82 -1.97
CA PHE A 36 12.67 -9.74 -2.50
C PHE A 36 12.71 -9.76 -4.03
N TYR A 37 11.54 -9.73 -4.67
CA TYR A 37 11.44 -9.61 -6.12
C TYR A 37 12.17 -8.35 -6.63
N ARG A 38 11.97 -7.20 -5.99
CA ARG A 38 12.68 -5.95 -6.32
C ARG A 38 14.18 -6.03 -6.04
N ILE A 39 14.59 -6.62 -4.91
CA ILE A 39 16.00 -6.82 -4.54
C ILE A 39 16.73 -7.65 -5.60
N ILE A 40 16.13 -8.75 -6.06
CA ILE A 40 16.73 -9.61 -7.08
C ILE A 40 16.92 -8.82 -8.37
N ILE A 41 15.90 -8.12 -8.85
CA ILE A 41 16.03 -7.29 -10.07
C ILE A 41 17.16 -6.28 -9.91
N ALA A 42 17.15 -5.53 -8.79
CA ALA A 42 18.12 -4.47 -8.55
C ALA A 42 19.56 -5.00 -8.45
N ARG A 43 19.79 -6.14 -7.80
CA ARG A 43 21.12 -6.75 -7.64
C ARG A 43 21.61 -7.45 -8.90
N SER A 44 20.73 -8.11 -9.64
CA SER A 44 21.09 -8.86 -10.85
C SER A 44 21.33 -7.96 -12.06
N PHE A 45 20.59 -6.86 -12.19
CA PHE A 45 20.62 -6.03 -13.40
C PHE A 45 21.14 -4.60 -13.19
N GLY A 46 21.23 -4.14 -11.93
CA GLY A 46 21.71 -2.80 -11.61
C GLY A 46 20.65 -1.70 -11.82
N PRO A 47 21.02 -0.44 -11.49
CA PRO A 47 20.09 0.67 -11.36
C PRO A 47 19.38 1.07 -12.66
N GLU A 48 20.07 1.03 -13.80
CA GLU A 48 19.49 1.41 -15.11
C GLU A 48 18.29 0.52 -15.47
N GLU A 49 18.48 -0.80 -15.49
CA GLU A 49 17.42 -1.76 -15.83
C GLU A 49 16.30 -1.79 -14.77
N TYR A 50 16.64 -1.62 -13.48
CA TYR A 50 15.62 -1.48 -12.44
C TYR A 50 14.80 -0.19 -12.59
N GLY A 51 15.44 0.89 -13.05
CA GLY A 51 14.80 2.15 -13.38
C GLY A 51 13.87 2.04 -14.58
N LEU A 52 14.31 1.40 -15.67
CA LEU A 52 13.49 1.12 -16.85
C LEU A 52 12.25 0.29 -16.49
N TYR A 53 12.43 -0.76 -15.71
CA TYR A 53 11.33 -1.56 -15.17
C TYR A 53 10.34 -0.72 -14.35
N SER A 54 10.85 0.15 -13.47
CA SER A 54 10.02 1.02 -12.62
C SER A 54 9.23 2.05 -13.45
N LEU A 55 9.87 2.67 -14.45
CA LEU A 55 9.22 3.56 -15.41
C LEU A 55 8.15 2.82 -16.22
N ALA A 56 8.44 1.62 -16.69
CA ALA A 56 7.50 0.86 -17.48
C ALA A 56 6.24 0.49 -16.68
N ILE A 57 6.39 0.04 -15.43
CA ILE A 57 5.24 -0.22 -14.54
C ILE A 57 4.43 1.04 -14.29
N MET A 58 5.11 2.18 -14.09
CA MET A 58 4.44 3.45 -13.92
C MET A 58 3.58 3.80 -15.15
N VAL A 59 4.16 3.73 -16.35
CA VAL A 59 3.41 4.07 -17.58
C VAL A 59 2.24 3.09 -17.75
N VAL A 60 2.50 1.78 -17.64
CA VAL A 60 1.47 0.74 -17.79
C VAL A 60 0.37 0.90 -16.76
N GLY A 61 0.69 1.21 -15.50
CA GLY A 61 -0.31 1.41 -14.47
C GLY A 61 -1.13 2.68 -14.65
N LEU A 62 -0.57 3.75 -15.23
CA LEU A 62 -1.34 4.94 -15.63
C LEU A 62 -2.37 4.59 -16.71
N PHE A 63 -1.97 3.85 -17.75
CA PHE A 63 -2.88 3.37 -18.79
C PHE A 63 -3.93 2.41 -18.22
N ALA A 64 -3.56 1.53 -17.28
CA ALA A 64 -4.49 0.63 -16.61
C ALA A 64 -5.52 1.40 -15.76
N ALA A 65 -5.09 2.44 -15.05
CA ALA A 65 -5.97 3.29 -14.23
C ALA A 65 -7.01 4.02 -15.10
N LEU A 66 -6.59 4.53 -16.27
CA LEU A 66 -7.48 5.15 -17.25
C LEU A 66 -8.43 4.13 -17.89
N ALA A 67 -7.92 2.98 -18.34
CA ALA A 67 -8.72 1.92 -18.97
C ALA A 67 -9.73 1.28 -17.99
N GLY A 68 -9.44 1.26 -16.69
CA GLY A 68 -10.36 0.74 -15.69
C GLY A 68 -11.61 1.61 -15.46
N LEU A 69 -11.58 2.90 -15.82
CA LEU A 69 -12.69 3.86 -15.70
C LEU A 69 -13.37 3.90 -14.32
N GLY A 70 -12.64 3.54 -13.24
CA GLY A 70 -13.19 3.44 -11.88
C GLY A 70 -14.25 2.35 -11.68
N LEU A 71 -14.46 1.48 -12.68
CA LEU A 71 -15.55 0.50 -12.69
C LEU A 71 -15.36 -0.61 -11.64
N SER A 72 -14.13 -0.90 -11.21
CA SER A 72 -13.84 -1.86 -10.13
C SER A 72 -14.58 -1.51 -8.83
N GLU A 73 -14.49 -0.26 -8.39
CA GLU A 73 -15.17 0.22 -7.17
C GLU A 73 -16.69 0.35 -7.37
N GLY A 74 -17.13 0.72 -8.59
CA GLY A 74 -18.54 0.68 -8.96
C GLY A 74 -19.14 -0.72 -8.84
N ILE A 75 -18.47 -1.73 -9.42
CA ILE A 75 -18.88 -3.13 -9.36
C ILE A 75 -18.97 -3.62 -7.94
N LEU A 76 -17.96 -3.33 -7.11
CA LEU A 76 -17.97 -3.72 -5.70
C LEU A 76 -19.24 -3.23 -5.00
N ARG A 77 -19.60 -1.95 -5.20
CA ARG A 77 -20.81 -1.36 -4.63
C ARG A 77 -22.09 -1.96 -5.21
N PHE A 78 -22.27 -1.90 -6.53
CA PHE A 78 -23.53 -2.26 -7.18
C PHE A 78 -23.83 -3.75 -7.06
N ILE A 79 -22.83 -4.62 -7.23
CA ILE A 79 -23.04 -6.07 -7.03
C ILE A 79 -23.43 -6.35 -5.58
N ALA A 80 -22.76 -5.77 -4.58
CA ALA A 80 -23.13 -5.98 -3.18
C ALA A 80 -24.58 -5.54 -2.88
N VAL A 81 -25.00 -4.37 -3.39
CA VAL A 81 -26.38 -3.87 -3.24
C VAL A 81 -27.38 -4.78 -3.92
N PHE A 82 -27.15 -5.16 -5.18
CA PHE A 82 -28.07 -6.03 -5.92
C PHE A 82 -28.12 -7.44 -5.35
N ARG A 83 -27.02 -7.94 -4.75
CA ARG A 83 -27.00 -9.20 -3.99
C ARG A 83 -27.93 -9.13 -2.78
N ALA A 84 -27.85 -8.05 -2.01
CA ALA A 84 -28.71 -7.84 -0.84
C ALA A 84 -30.20 -7.78 -1.22
N LYS A 85 -30.50 -7.23 -2.41
CA LYS A 85 -31.87 -7.16 -2.97
C LYS A 85 -32.29 -8.40 -3.78
N LYS A 86 -31.41 -9.41 -3.92
CA LYS A 86 -31.62 -10.61 -4.76
C LYS A 86 -31.94 -10.30 -6.23
N GLU A 87 -31.42 -9.20 -6.77
CA GLU A 87 -31.67 -8.73 -8.15
C GLU A 87 -30.67 -9.35 -9.15
N GLN A 88 -30.81 -10.66 -9.41
CA GLN A 88 -29.80 -11.42 -10.16
C GLN A 88 -29.56 -10.92 -11.60
N SER A 89 -30.61 -10.46 -12.29
CA SER A 89 -30.47 -9.94 -13.66
C SER A 89 -29.66 -8.64 -13.72
N LYS A 90 -29.74 -7.81 -12.67
CA LYS A 90 -28.88 -6.61 -12.53
C LYS A 90 -27.44 -6.99 -12.27
N ILE A 91 -27.17 -7.98 -11.41
CA ILE A 91 -25.81 -8.49 -11.18
C ILE A 91 -25.16 -8.95 -12.50
N LYS A 92 -25.85 -9.80 -13.27
CA LYS A 92 -25.36 -10.29 -14.57
C LYS A 92 -25.10 -9.14 -15.56
N HIS A 93 -26.01 -8.17 -15.61
CA HIS A 93 -25.86 -7.00 -16.49
C HIS A 93 -24.68 -6.13 -16.11
N VAL A 94 -24.56 -5.74 -14.84
CA VAL A 94 -23.45 -4.92 -14.34
C VAL A 94 -22.11 -5.60 -14.60
N PHE A 95 -22.00 -6.89 -14.28
CA PHE A 95 -20.78 -7.65 -14.48
C PHE A 95 -20.42 -7.77 -15.97
N GLY A 96 -21.37 -8.22 -16.80
CA GLY A 96 -21.14 -8.41 -18.24
C GLY A 96 -20.87 -7.10 -18.99
N LEU A 97 -21.57 -6.02 -18.65
CA LEU A 97 -21.35 -4.70 -19.24
C LEU A 97 -19.98 -4.15 -18.86
N SER A 98 -19.60 -4.25 -17.58
CA SER A 98 -18.31 -3.76 -17.12
C SER A 98 -17.16 -4.56 -17.72
N LEU A 99 -17.28 -5.90 -17.84
CA LEU A 99 -16.30 -6.71 -18.54
C LEU A 99 -16.13 -6.27 -20.00
N LYS A 100 -17.22 -6.03 -20.73
CA LYS A 100 -17.15 -5.57 -22.13
C LYS A 100 -16.48 -4.21 -22.26
N ILE A 101 -16.86 -3.24 -21.43
CA ILE A 101 -16.28 -1.89 -21.45
C ILE A 101 -14.80 -1.96 -21.09
N CYS A 102 -14.45 -2.64 -20.00
CA CYS A 102 -13.06 -2.80 -19.57
C CYS A 102 -12.22 -3.57 -20.58
N PHE A 103 -12.76 -4.60 -21.23
CA PHE A 103 -12.07 -5.32 -22.31
C PHE A 103 -11.77 -4.39 -23.49
N ALA A 104 -12.78 -3.68 -23.99
CA ALA A 104 -12.60 -2.77 -25.12
C ALA A 104 -11.61 -1.63 -24.80
N THR A 105 -11.75 -0.99 -23.64
CA THR A 105 -10.89 0.12 -23.22
C THR A 105 -9.47 -0.31 -22.88
N SER A 106 -9.28 -1.49 -22.30
CA SER A 106 -7.94 -2.02 -22.01
C SER A 106 -7.21 -2.52 -23.26
N ILE A 107 -7.91 -3.09 -24.24
CA ILE A 107 -7.32 -3.39 -25.55
C ILE A 107 -6.94 -2.10 -26.27
N MET A 108 -7.84 -1.11 -26.29
CA MET A 108 -7.56 0.18 -26.89
C MET A 108 -6.34 0.85 -26.22
N ALA A 109 -6.28 0.85 -24.89
CA ALA A 109 -5.14 1.36 -24.14
C ALA A 109 -3.85 0.57 -24.44
N GLY A 110 -3.93 -0.76 -24.59
CA GLY A 110 -2.82 -1.62 -24.98
C GLY A 110 -2.30 -1.30 -26.38
N ILE A 111 -3.19 -1.15 -27.36
CA ILE A 111 -2.86 -0.77 -28.73
C ILE A 111 -2.20 0.61 -28.75
N ILE A 112 -2.80 1.60 -28.08
CA ILE A 112 -2.23 2.95 -27.97
C ILE A 112 -0.84 2.88 -27.34
N LEU A 113 -0.68 2.21 -26.20
CA LEU A 113 0.61 2.13 -25.54
C LEU A 113 1.65 1.38 -26.39
N PHE A 114 1.25 0.34 -27.13
CA PHE A 114 2.16 -0.40 -28.02
C PHE A 114 2.72 0.49 -29.13
N PHE A 115 1.84 1.21 -29.85
CA PHE A 115 2.26 2.09 -30.95
C PHE A 115 2.96 3.36 -30.47
N PHE A 116 2.58 3.90 -29.32
CA PHE A 116 3.23 5.07 -28.72
C PHE A 116 4.42 4.71 -27.82
N ALA A 117 4.78 3.43 -27.67
CA ALA A 117 5.89 3.00 -26.82
C ALA A 117 7.21 3.68 -27.20
N GLU A 118 7.54 3.74 -28.48
CA GLU A 118 8.76 4.37 -28.97
C GLU A 118 8.74 5.90 -28.82
N PRO A 119 7.69 6.63 -29.24
CA PRO A 119 7.57 8.06 -28.95
C PRO A 119 7.69 8.40 -27.47
N ILE A 120 7.02 7.64 -26.58
CA ILE A 120 7.11 7.84 -25.13
C ILE A 120 8.55 7.61 -24.65
N SER A 121 9.16 6.52 -25.08
CA SER A 121 10.51 6.12 -24.73
C SER A 121 11.58 7.14 -25.17
N LEU A 122 11.54 7.59 -26.42
CA LEU A 122 12.54 8.48 -27.01
C LEU A 122 12.27 9.97 -26.74
N SER A 123 11.02 10.41 -26.83
CA SER A 123 10.70 11.85 -26.74
C SER A 123 10.49 12.31 -25.30
N ILE A 124 9.90 11.47 -24.44
CA ILE A 124 9.61 11.84 -23.04
C ILE A 124 10.76 11.43 -22.14
N PHE A 125 11.15 10.15 -22.17
CA PHE A 125 12.16 9.59 -21.26
C PHE A 125 13.57 9.54 -21.82
N LYS A 126 13.75 9.87 -23.11
CA LYS A 126 15.05 9.91 -23.80
C LYS A 126 15.87 8.62 -23.63
N ASN A 127 15.21 7.46 -23.59
CA ASN A 127 15.86 6.18 -23.33
C ASN A 127 15.23 5.03 -24.14
N ALA A 128 15.89 4.67 -25.25
CA ALA A 128 15.43 3.62 -26.17
C ALA A 128 15.22 2.24 -25.50
N GLY A 129 15.90 1.96 -24.40
CA GLY A 129 15.74 0.71 -23.64
C GLY A 129 14.32 0.52 -23.11
N LEU A 130 13.59 1.60 -22.86
CA LEU A 130 12.23 1.57 -22.34
C LEU A 130 11.20 1.05 -23.36
N THR A 131 11.47 1.18 -24.66
CA THR A 131 10.54 0.81 -25.74
C THR A 131 10.12 -0.65 -25.63
N LEU A 132 11.08 -1.57 -25.46
CA LEU A 132 10.82 -3.00 -25.36
C LEU A 132 9.96 -3.34 -24.14
N TYR A 133 10.24 -2.69 -23.00
CA TYR A 133 9.44 -2.85 -21.78
C TYR A 133 7.99 -2.42 -22.02
N LEU A 134 7.76 -1.24 -22.61
CA LEU A 134 6.41 -0.72 -22.86
C LEU A 134 5.64 -1.56 -23.88
N GLN A 135 6.30 -2.02 -24.95
CA GLN A 135 5.66 -2.85 -25.98
C GLN A 135 5.19 -4.19 -25.43
N ILE A 136 6.02 -4.90 -24.65
CA ILE A 136 5.63 -6.20 -24.10
C ILE A 136 4.61 -6.01 -22.97
N LEU A 137 4.80 -5.00 -22.10
CA LEU A 137 3.88 -4.77 -20.98
C LEU A 137 2.55 -4.15 -21.41
N SER A 138 2.42 -3.56 -22.60
CA SER A 138 1.12 -3.13 -23.11
C SER A 138 0.15 -4.31 -23.29
N LEU A 139 0.67 -5.50 -23.62
CA LEU A 139 -0.10 -6.75 -23.73
C LEU A 139 -0.69 -7.21 -22.38
N VAL A 140 -0.16 -6.70 -21.27
CA VAL A 140 -0.64 -7.00 -19.91
C VAL A 140 -1.92 -6.25 -19.58
N LEU A 141 -2.19 -5.12 -20.25
CA LEU A 141 -3.28 -4.21 -19.89
C LEU A 141 -4.66 -4.89 -19.84
N PRO A 142 -5.07 -5.71 -20.82
CA PRO A 142 -6.33 -6.44 -20.73
C PRO A 142 -6.42 -7.34 -19.51
N PHE A 143 -5.37 -8.11 -19.21
CA PHE A 143 -5.35 -9.00 -18.05
C PHE A 143 -5.40 -8.23 -16.74
N SER A 144 -4.67 -7.12 -16.64
CA SER A 144 -4.64 -6.27 -15.45
C SER A 144 -6.01 -5.66 -15.14
N VAL A 145 -6.63 -5.00 -16.13
CA VAL A 145 -7.91 -4.31 -15.95
C VAL A 145 -9.04 -5.29 -15.69
N LEU A 146 -9.11 -6.41 -16.44
CA LEU A 146 -10.12 -7.44 -16.21
C LEU A 146 -9.96 -8.11 -14.85
N SER A 147 -8.71 -8.37 -14.41
CA SER A 147 -8.45 -8.88 -13.06
C SER A 147 -9.04 -7.99 -11.99
N GLY A 148 -8.95 -6.66 -12.16
CA GLY A 148 -9.58 -5.69 -11.26
C GLY A 148 -11.09 -5.89 -11.12
N ILE A 149 -11.78 -6.17 -12.23
CA ILE A 149 -13.23 -6.44 -12.25
C ILE A 149 -13.56 -7.78 -11.56
N LEU A 150 -12.80 -8.84 -11.87
CA LEU A 150 -12.99 -10.17 -11.28
C LEU A 150 -12.76 -10.13 -9.76
N LEU A 151 -11.65 -9.51 -9.32
CA LEU A 151 -11.29 -9.36 -7.92
C LEU A 151 -12.30 -8.50 -7.14
N SER A 152 -12.80 -7.42 -7.75
CA SER A 152 -13.85 -6.59 -7.14
C SER A 152 -15.15 -7.35 -6.97
N THR A 153 -15.49 -8.23 -7.92
CA THR A 153 -16.66 -9.11 -7.82
C THR A 153 -16.46 -10.17 -6.72
N ILE A 154 -15.28 -10.79 -6.63
CA ILE A 154 -14.92 -11.72 -5.53
C ILE A 154 -15.09 -11.02 -4.17
N ARG A 155 -14.64 -9.77 -4.04
CA ARG A 155 -14.86 -8.95 -2.85
C ARG A 155 -16.34 -8.68 -2.59
N ALA A 156 -17.12 -8.36 -3.63
CA ALA A 156 -18.56 -8.12 -3.53
C ALA A 156 -19.36 -9.36 -3.07
N TYR A 157 -18.82 -10.56 -3.29
CA TYR A 157 -19.34 -11.84 -2.76
C TYR A 157 -18.75 -12.22 -1.39
N GLU A 158 -18.11 -11.28 -0.70
CA GLU A 158 -17.51 -11.44 0.64
C GLU A 158 -16.43 -12.52 0.70
N LYS A 159 -15.83 -12.87 -0.44
CA LYS A 159 -14.69 -13.81 -0.54
C LYS A 159 -13.36 -13.08 -0.40
N VAL A 160 -13.26 -12.20 0.60
CA VAL A 160 -12.10 -11.32 0.83
C VAL A 160 -10.80 -12.11 1.02
N ASN A 161 -10.87 -13.30 1.62
CA ASN A 161 -9.71 -14.17 1.76
C ASN A 161 -9.10 -14.57 0.40
N TRP A 162 -9.94 -14.89 -0.59
CA TRP A 162 -9.46 -15.22 -1.93
C TRP A 162 -8.90 -14.00 -2.66
N TYR A 163 -9.53 -12.84 -2.50
CA TYR A 163 -8.97 -11.58 -2.98
C TYR A 163 -7.55 -11.36 -2.43
N ILE A 164 -7.35 -11.56 -1.13
CA ILE A 164 -6.03 -11.39 -0.50
C ILE A 164 -5.04 -12.42 -1.01
N ILE A 165 -5.42 -13.69 -1.07
CA ILE A 165 -4.55 -14.75 -1.57
C ILE A 165 -4.12 -14.45 -3.01
N ILE A 166 -5.04 -14.07 -3.90
CA ILE A 166 -4.70 -13.84 -5.30
C ILE A 166 -3.89 -12.54 -5.47
N TYR A 167 -4.42 -11.42 -4.97
CA TYR A 167 -3.85 -10.10 -5.25
C TYR A 167 -2.55 -9.84 -4.47
N TYR A 168 -2.49 -10.22 -3.19
CA TYR A 168 -1.34 -9.96 -2.35
C TYR A 168 -0.33 -11.12 -2.38
N ILE A 169 -0.76 -12.37 -2.28
CA ILE A 169 0.18 -13.49 -2.12
C ILE A 169 0.61 -14.03 -3.49
N LEU A 170 -0.34 -14.54 -4.27
CA LEU A 170 -0.09 -15.26 -5.52
C LEU A 170 0.68 -14.41 -6.52
N LEU A 171 0.30 -13.14 -6.70
CA LEU A 171 1.04 -12.21 -7.58
C LEU A 171 2.54 -12.20 -7.28
N ASN A 172 2.90 -11.94 -6.02
CA ASN A 172 4.30 -11.78 -5.64
C ASN A 172 5.05 -13.11 -5.62
N VAL A 173 4.38 -14.21 -5.25
CA VAL A 173 4.95 -15.56 -5.35
C VAL A 173 5.24 -15.92 -6.81
N ILE A 174 4.29 -15.71 -7.73
CA ILE A 174 4.47 -16.03 -9.14
C ILE A 174 5.55 -15.13 -9.76
N ASN A 175 5.54 -13.83 -9.51
CA ASN A 175 6.60 -12.93 -9.98
C ASN A 175 7.98 -13.40 -9.50
N PHE A 176 8.10 -13.74 -8.21
CA PHE A 176 9.35 -14.21 -7.64
C PHE A 176 9.83 -15.53 -8.25
N ILE A 177 8.96 -16.55 -8.31
CA ILE A 177 9.32 -17.87 -8.83
C ILE A 177 9.63 -17.80 -10.33
N THR A 178 8.81 -17.11 -11.12
CA THR A 178 9.03 -16.98 -12.57
C THR A 178 10.27 -16.16 -12.89
N LEU A 179 10.60 -15.14 -12.08
CA LEU A 179 11.87 -14.42 -12.22
C LEU A 179 13.06 -15.35 -12.00
N LEU A 180 13.07 -16.13 -10.91
CA LEU A 180 14.15 -17.08 -10.65
C LEU A 180 14.28 -18.12 -11.77
N LEU A 181 13.14 -18.63 -12.26
CA LEU A 181 13.10 -19.56 -13.39
C LEU A 181 13.68 -18.91 -14.66
N PHE A 182 13.22 -17.72 -15.05
CA PHE A 182 13.70 -17.07 -16.27
C PHE A 182 15.14 -16.57 -16.17
N LEU A 183 15.62 -16.26 -14.97
CA LEU A 183 17.04 -16.02 -14.71
C LEU A 183 17.87 -17.29 -14.90
N SER A 184 17.40 -18.45 -14.42
CA SER A 184 18.08 -19.74 -14.64
C SER A 184 18.12 -20.16 -16.12
N LEU A 185 17.17 -19.66 -16.92
CA LEU A 185 17.13 -19.85 -18.38
C LEU A 185 17.95 -18.80 -19.15
N ASN A 186 18.69 -17.93 -18.46
CA ASN A 186 19.54 -16.89 -19.04
C ASN A 186 18.80 -15.94 -20.00
N LEU A 187 17.52 -15.64 -19.74
CA LEU A 187 16.72 -14.72 -20.55
C LEU A 187 17.14 -13.24 -20.42
N GLY A 188 18.17 -12.95 -19.61
CA GLY A 188 18.67 -11.59 -19.38
C GLY A 188 17.57 -10.65 -18.89
N ARG A 189 17.58 -9.40 -19.35
CA ARG A 189 16.59 -8.38 -18.94
C ARG A 189 15.14 -8.73 -19.28
N THR A 190 14.91 -9.59 -20.28
CA THR A 190 13.55 -10.04 -20.63
C THR A 190 12.90 -10.88 -19.53
N ALA A 191 13.70 -11.51 -18.66
CA ALA A 191 13.22 -12.21 -17.47
C ALA A 191 12.37 -11.31 -16.56
N ILE A 192 12.75 -10.04 -16.42
CA ILE A 192 12.02 -9.05 -15.61
C ILE A 192 10.62 -8.84 -16.20
N ILE A 193 10.55 -8.56 -17.49
CA ILE A 193 9.32 -8.25 -18.21
C ILE A 193 8.37 -9.46 -18.20
N LEU A 194 8.89 -10.64 -18.54
CA LEU A 194 8.10 -11.87 -18.63
C LEU A 194 7.63 -12.35 -17.26
N SER A 195 8.42 -12.16 -16.19
CA SER A 195 7.99 -12.52 -14.83
C SER A 195 6.79 -11.68 -14.38
N TYR A 196 6.82 -10.36 -14.65
CA TYR A 196 5.70 -9.47 -14.34
C TYR A 196 4.45 -9.79 -15.18
N PHE A 197 4.63 -10.06 -16.47
CA PHE A 197 3.55 -10.52 -17.36
C PHE A 197 2.91 -11.80 -16.79
N ALA A 198 3.73 -12.80 -16.43
CA ALA A 198 3.27 -14.06 -15.87
C ALA A 198 2.46 -13.83 -14.59
N GLY A 199 2.93 -12.98 -13.66
CA GLY A 199 2.19 -12.66 -12.44
C GLY A 199 0.78 -12.15 -12.72
N ILE A 200 0.63 -11.17 -13.61
CA ILE A 200 -0.69 -10.59 -13.92
C ILE A 200 -1.56 -11.59 -14.69
N PHE A 201 -0.98 -12.37 -15.59
CA PHE A 201 -1.70 -13.43 -16.29
C PHE A 201 -2.23 -14.50 -15.32
N PHE A 202 -1.42 -14.93 -14.36
CA PHE A 202 -1.85 -15.88 -13.33
C PHE A 202 -2.87 -15.29 -12.35
N ILE A 203 -2.80 -13.98 -12.03
CA ILE A 203 -3.88 -13.30 -11.30
C ILE A 203 -5.19 -13.43 -12.08
N PHE A 204 -5.17 -13.11 -13.38
CA PHE A 204 -6.36 -13.11 -14.21
C PHE A 204 -7.01 -14.51 -14.22
N ILE A 205 -6.21 -15.53 -14.51
CA ILE A 205 -6.64 -16.93 -14.52
C ILE A 205 -7.21 -17.34 -13.16
N SER A 206 -6.48 -17.08 -12.08
CA SER A 206 -6.88 -17.48 -10.73
C SER A 206 -8.15 -16.78 -10.27
N SER A 207 -8.27 -15.48 -10.58
CA SER A 207 -9.47 -14.69 -10.30
C SER A 207 -10.67 -15.21 -11.08
N PHE A 208 -10.48 -15.58 -12.34
CA PHE A 208 -11.54 -16.16 -13.15
C PHE A 208 -12.03 -17.50 -12.59
N PHE A 209 -11.13 -18.42 -12.23
CA PHE A 209 -11.50 -19.71 -11.67
C PHE A 209 -12.17 -19.61 -10.30
N VAL A 210 -11.65 -18.75 -9.41
CA VAL A 210 -12.28 -18.50 -8.10
C VAL A 210 -13.67 -17.90 -8.28
N LEU A 211 -13.83 -16.93 -9.19
CA LEU A 211 -15.13 -16.33 -9.47
C LEU A 211 -16.11 -17.36 -10.04
N ARG A 212 -15.66 -18.22 -10.97
CA ARG A 212 -16.46 -19.31 -11.53
C ARG A 212 -16.90 -20.31 -10.46
N LYS A 213 -16.05 -20.60 -9.46
CA LYS A 213 -16.35 -21.52 -8.36
C LYS A 213 -17.35 -20.93 -7.35
N TYR A 214 -17.18 -19.68 -6.94
CA TYR A 214 -17.92 -19.10 -5.81
C TYR A 214 -19.02 -18.11 -6.18
N SER A 215 -19.06 -17.65 -7.43
CA SER A 215 -19.96 -16.59 -7.90
C SER A 215 -20.49 -16.89 -9.30
N LYS A 216 -20.72 -18.16 -9.64
CA LYS A 216 -21.16 -18.60 -10.99
C LYS A 216 -22.38 -17.85 -11.54
N GLU A 217 -23.21 -17.33 -10.64
CA GLU A 217 -24.47 -16.65 -10.93
C GLU A 217 -24.25 -15.30 -11.64
N VAL A 218 -23.07 -14.70 -11.54
CA VAL A 218 -22.72 -13.47 -12.28
C VAL A 218 -22.58 -13.72 -13.77
N PHE A 219 -22.34 -14.97 -14.17
CA PHE A 219 -22.21 -15.36 -15.57
C PHE A 219 -23.59 -15.64 -16.19
N GLY A 220 -23.68 -15.40 -17.49
CA GLY A 220 -24.89 -15.60 -18.29
C GLY A 220 -25.51 -14.30 -18.80
N LYS A 221 -26.50 -14.44 -19.71
CA LYS A 221 -27.22 -13.29 -20.26
C LYS A 221 -28.15 -12.70 -19.20
N SER A 222 -28.18 -11.37 -19.12
CA SER A 222 -29.19 -10.67 -18.32
C SER A 222 -30.53 -10.68 -19.04
N SER A 223 -31.61 -10.93 -18.30
CA SER A 223 -32.99 -10.82 -18.78
C SER A 223 -33.58 -9.41 -18.58
N LEU A 224 -32.76 -8.41 -18.22
CA LEU A 224 -33.25 -7.05 -17.96
C LEU A 224 -33.82 -6.38 -19.21
N PRO A 225 -34.96 -5.65 -19.10
CA PRO A 225 -35.45 -4.78 -20.16
C PRO A 225 -34.41 -3.70 -20.55
N ARG A 226 -34.41 -3.29 -21.82
CA ARG A 226 -33.44 -2.31 -22.36
C ARG A 226 -33.44 -0.98 -21.59
N GLU A 227 -34.59 -0.52 -21.12
CA GLU A 227 -34.69 0.73 -20.35
C GLU A 227 -33.98 0.62 -19.00
N GLU A 228 -34.20 -0.49 -18.27
CA GLU A 228 -33.50 -0.74 -17.00
C GLU A 228 -32.00 -0.94 -17.21
N GLN A 229 -31.58 -1.56 -18.32
CA GLN A 229 -30.17 -1.68 -18.66
C GLN A 229 -29.51 -0.31 -18.84
N LYS A 230 -30.17 0.62 -19.56
CA LYS A 230 -29.70 2.01 -19.75
C LYS A 230 -29.66 2.77 -18.43
N LYS A 231 -30.69 2.63 -17.60
CA LYS A 231 -30.75 3.27 -16.27
C LYS A 231 -29.60 2.79 -15.39
N THR A 232 -29.42 1.47 -15.27
CA THR A 232 -28.36 0.85 -14.48
C THR A 232 -26.98 1.28 -14.97
N PHE A 233 -26.77 1.34 -16.29
CA PHE A 233 -25.52 1.85 -16.88
C PHE A 233 -25.23 3.30 -16.47
N ARG A 234 -26.23 4.19 -16.58
CA ARG A 234 -26.09 5.60 -16.20
C ARG A 234 -25.74 5.75 -14.72
N GLU A 235 -26.38 4.95 -13.85
CA GLU A 235 -26.09 4.95 -12.41
C GLU A 235 -24.66 4.52 -12.10
N ILE A 236 -24.16 3.47 -12.77
CA ILE A 236 -22.78 2.99 -12.61
C ILE A 236 -21.79 4.04 -13.07
N VAL A 237 -21.94 4.59 -14.28
CA VAL A 237 -21.00 5.58 -14.82
C VAL A 237 -20.99 6.84 -13.97
N LYS A 238 -22.16 7.33 -13.54
CA LYS A 238 -22.26 8.50 -12.66
C LYS A 238 -21.54 8.29 -11.32
N TYR A 239 -21.56 7.07 -10.79
CA TYR A 239 -20.85 6.73 -9.56
C TYR A 239 -19.33 6.52 -9.78
N SER A 240 -18.95 5.88 -10.88
CA SER A 240 -17.56 5.49 -11.14
C SER A 240 -16.70 6.64 -11.70
N TRP A 241 -17.27 7.58 -12.45
CA TRP A 241 -16.52 8.69 -13.05
C TRP A 241 -15.71 9.51 -12.04
N PRO A 242 -16.27 9.99 -10.91
CA PRO A 242 -15.49 10.71 -9.91
C PRO A 242 -14.37 9.86 -9.28
N LEU A 243 -14.50 8.53 -9.29
CA LEU A 243 -13.50 7.62 -8.74
C LEU A 243 -12.29 7.50 -9.67
N ILE A 244 -12.42 7.80 -10.97
CA ILE A 244 -11.29 7.91 -11.88
C ILE A 244 -10.33 8.99 -11.37
N ALA A 245 -10.85 10.19 -11.09
CA ALA A 245 -10.04 11.29 -10.58
C ALA A 245 -9.37 10.93 -9.25
N LEU A 246 -10.08 10.26 -8.34
CA LEU A 246 -9.51 9.78 -7.08
C LEU A 246 -8.35 8.77 -7.29
N ASN A 247 -8.57 7.78 -8.16
CA ASN A 247 -7.59 6.74 -8.44
C ASN A 247 -6.37 7.32 -9.15
N LEU A 248 -6.57 8.20 -10.14
CA LEU A 248 -5.49 8.90 -10.83
C LEU A 248 -4.70 9.78 -9.88
N SER A 249 -5.35 10.52 -8.99
CA SER A 249 -4.65 11.37 -8.01
C SER A 249 -3.78 10.52 -7.07
N SER A 250 -4.33 9.42 -6.56
CA SER A 250 -3.59 8.50 -5.71
C SER A 250 -2.42 7.84 -6.46
N TYR A 251 -2.63 7.51 -7.74
CA TYR A 251 -1.60 6.92 -8.61
C TYR A 251 -0.48 7.92 -8.90
N LEU A 252 -0.84 9.16 -9.25
CA LEU A 252 0.10 10.26 -9.46
C LEU A 252 0.91 10.51 -8.19
N LEU A 253 0.29 10.66 -7.03
CA LEU A 253 1.03 10.86 -5.77
C LEU A 253 2.04 9.74 -5.48
N THR A 254 1.79 8.52 -5.95
CA THR A 254 2.69 7.37 -5.75
C THR A 254 3.86 7.36 -6.73
N TRP A 255 3.65 7.83 -7.97
CA TRP A 255 4.60 7.62 -9.07
C TRP A 255 5.15 8.88 -9.71
N ILE A 256 4.64 10.06 -9.35
CA ILE A 256 5.03 11.32 -9.98
C ILE A 256 6.50 11.66 -9.77
N ASP A 257 7.08 11.21 -8.66
CA ASP A 257 8.52 11.32 -8.39
C ASP A 257 9.32 10.57 -9.46
N SER A 258 9.02 9.28 -9.66
CA SER A 258 9.66 8.45 -10.69
C SER A 258 9.42 8.99 -12.10
N PHE A 259 8.23 9.51 -12.38
CA PHE A 259 7.91 10.16 -13.66
C PHE A 259 8.82 11.38 -13.90
N SER A 260 8.90 12.26 -12.91
CA SER A 260 9.66 13.52 -13.00
C SER A 260 11.16 13.23 -13.10
N ILE A 261 11.69 12.34 -12.27
CA ILE A 261 13.09 11.90 -12.35
C ILE A 261 13.37 11.27 -13.72
N GLY A 262 12.45 10.44 -14.24
CA GLY A 262 12.61 9.83 -15.56
C GLY A 262 12.73 10.84 -16.70
N ILE A 263 11.99 11.95 -16.64
CA ILE A 263 12.05 13.01 -17.66
C ILE A 263 13.33 13.84 -17.57
N TYR A 264 13.74 14.23 -16.35
CA TYR A 264 14.82 15.20 -16.16
C TYR A 264 16.20 14.56 -15.99
N ASN A 265 16.28 13.36 -15.40
CA ASN A 265 17.52 12.69 -15.02
C ASN A 265 17.75 11.35 -15.73
N GLY A 266 16.67 10.68 -16.14
CA GLY A 266 16.74 9.39 -16.85
C GLY A 266 16.57 8.17 -15.95
N ALA A 267 16.58 6.98 -16.56
CA ALA A 267 16.21 5.73 -15.92
C ALA A 267 17.15 5.33 -14.77
N TYR A 268 18.46 5.55 -14.89
CA TYR A 268 19.42 5.29 -13.81
C TYR A 268 18.97 5.89 -12.48
N ASP A 269 18.69 7.19 -12.45
CA ASP A 269 18.28 7.92 -11.24
C ASP A 269 16.90 7.46 -10.74
N VAL A 270 16.01 7.03 -11.65
CA VAL A 270 14.75 6.38 -11.25
C VAL A 270 15.04 5.09 -10.50
N GLY A 271 15.99 4.29 -10.95
CA GLY A 271 16.43 3.06 -10.27
C GLY A 271 17.01 3.35 -8.89
N ILE A 272 17.88 4.36 -8.78
CA ILE A 272 18.43 4.83 -7.50
C ILE A 272 17.31 5.26 -6.55
N TYR A 273 16.36 6.08 -7.02
CA TYR A 273 15.24 6.53 -6.20
C TYR A 273 14.33 5.38 -5.71
N ASN A 274 14.00 4.44 -6.60
CA ASN A 274 13.00 3.41 -6.34
C ASN A 274 13.46 2.32 -5.36
N VAL A 275 14.74 2.27 -4.98
CA VAL A 275 15.18 1.42 -3.86
C VAL A 275 14.89 2.03 -2.49
N ALA A 276 14.84 3.36 -2.39
CA ALA A 276 14.55 4.07 -1.14
C ALA A 276 13.06 4.03 -0.77
N VAL A 277 12.18 4.19 -1.78
CA VAL A 277 10.72 4.20 -1.63
C VAL A 277 10.17 3.02 -0.80
N PRO A 278 10.48 1.75 -1.12
CA PRO A 278 9.93 0.62 -0.37
C PRO A 278 10.49 0.50 1.06
N ILE A 279 11.73 0.93 1.32
CA ILE A 279 12.28 1.01 2.69
C ILE A 279 11.47 2.02 3.51
N ALA A 280 11.27 3.23 2.97
CA ALA A 280 10.43 4.26 3.59
C ALA A 280 8.94 3.85 3.66
N GLY A 281 8.51 2.90 2.83
CA GLY A 281 7.18 2.32 2.86
C GLY A 281 6.91 1.42 4.08
N LEU A 282 7.94 0.95 4.80
CA LEU A 282 7.77 0.05 5.94
C LEU A 282 7.11 0.72 7.16
N PHE A 283 7.17 2.05 7.26
CA PHE A 283 6.51 2.84 8.33
C PHE A 283 4.99 2.66 8.37
N VAL A 284 4.37 2.14 7.29
CA VAL A 284 2.93 1.85 7.24
C VAL A 284 2.54 0.61 8.05
N ILE A 285 3.48 -0.28 8.38
CA ILE A 285 3.15 -1.57 8.99
C ILE A 285 2.49 -1.40 10.37
N PRO A 286 3.02 -0.58 11.29
CA PRO A 286 2.36 -0.32 12.58
C PRO A 286 0.99 0.35 12.44
N SER A 287 0.85 1.36 11.58
CA SER A 287 -0.44 2.05 11.39
C SER A 287 -1.49 1.09 10.82
N MET A 288 -1.10 0.23 9.88
CA MET A 288 -1.97 -0.78 9.30
C MET A 288 -2.44 -1.83 10.32
N LEU A 289 -1.53 -2.33 11.17
CA LEU A 289 -1.84 -3.25 12.26
C LEU A 289 -2.94 -2.72 13.16
N PHE A 290 -2.76 -1.49 13.62
CA PHE A 290 -3.65 -0.89 14.59
C PHE A 290 -4.95 -0.41 13.95
N SER A 291 -4.92 0.14 12.73
CA SER A 291 -6.14 0.58 12.04
C SER A 291 -7.17 -0.54 11.92
N GLN A 292 -6.76 -1.78 11.63
CA GLN A 292 -7.69 -2.93 11.57
C GLN A 292 -8.34 -3.28 12.91
N LEU A 293 -7.62 -3.11 14.01
CA LEU A 293 -8.11 -3.44 15.36
C LEU A 293 -9.01 -2.32 15.92
N PHE A 294 -8.66 -1.07 15.67
CA PHE A 294 -9.27 0.08 16.33
C PHE A 294 -10.39 0.73 15.53
N PHE A 295 -10.36 0.65 14.20
CA PHE A 295 -11.38 1.29 13.36
C PHE A 295 -12.82 0.91 13.74
N PRO A 296 -13.17 -0.38 13.99
CA PRO A 296 -14.54 -0.75 14.40
C PRO A 296 -14.94 -0.24 15.79
N ILE A 297 -13.97 0.06 16.65
CA ILE A 297 -14.21 0.63 17.98
C ILE A 297 -14.47 2.13 17.84
N ILE A 298 -13.65 2.84 17.07
CA ILE A 298 -13.81 4.27 16.80
C ILE A 298 -15.19 4.55 16.18
N VAL A 299 -15.59 3.81 15.14
CA VAL A 299 -16.91 3.98 14.51
C VAL A 299 -18.04 3.86 15.53
N ARG A 300 -18.02 2.80 16.35
CA ARG A 300 -19.07 2.54 17.35
C ARG A 300 -19.15 3.64 18.41
N GLU A 301 -18.02 4.12 18.89
CA GLU A 301 -17.99 5.12 19.97
C GLU A 301 -18.28 6.52 19.44
N ILE A 302 -17.99 6.82 18.17
CA ILE A 302 -18.46 8.03 17.48
C ILE A 302 -19.99 8.01 17.36
N GLU A 303 -20.60 6.91 16.92
CA GLU A 303 -22.08 6.78 16.85
C GLU A 303 -22.74 6.93 18.22
N ARG A 304 -22.06 6.47 19.28
CA ARG A 304 -22.49 6.64 20.67
C ARG A 304 -22.21 8.02 21.25
N LYS A 305 -21.61 8.93 20.48
CA LYS A 305 -21.18 10.27 20.91
C LYS A 305 -20.23 10.25 22.13
N ASN A 306 -19.46 9.17 22.27
CA ASN A 306 -18.54 8.98 23.39
C ASN A 306 -17.15 9.54 23.04
N HIS A 307 -17.07 10.86 22.97
CA HIS A 307 -15.87 11.58 22.52
C HIS A 307 -14.63 11.26 23.37
N ASN A 308 -14.80 11.09 24.69
CA ASN A 308 -13.70 10.76 25.62
C ASN A 308 -13.03 9.42 25.28
N VAL A 309 -13.81 8.41 24.89
CA VAL A 309 -13.25 7.10 24.51
C VAL A 309 -12.54 7.21 23.17
N VAL A 310 -13.12 7.92 22.20
CA VAL A 310 -12.48 8.16 20.89
C VAL A 310 -11.15 8.89 21.07
N GLU A 311 -11.09 9.90 21.92
CA GLU A 311 -9.87 10.66 22.22
C GLU A 311 -8.79 9.78 22.86
N ASN A 312 -9.13 9.08 23.94
CA ASN A 312 -8.17 8.23 24.67
C ASN A 312 -7.65 7.09 23.80
N LEU A 313 -8.53 6.48 23.01
CA LEU A 313 -8.14 5.43 22.06
C LEU A 313 -7.22 5.99 20.98
N SER A 314 -7.55 7.16 20.43
CA SER A 314 -6.73 7.80 19.40
C SER A 314 -5.34 8.14 19.91
N LYS A 315 -5.23 8.70 21.13
CA LYS A 315 -3.96 8.97 21.82
C LYS A 315 -3.15 7.70 22.07
N GLN A 316 -3.81 6.62 22.47
CA GLN A 316 -3.16 5.33 22.74
C GLN A 316 -2.60 4.69 21.47
N VAL A 317 -3.39 4.66 20.38
CA VAL A 317 -2.95 4.10 19.10
C VAL A 317 -1.82 4.91 18.50
N SER A 318 -1.94 6.25 18.52
CA SER A 318 -0.91 7.18 18.08
C SER A 318 0.41 6.93 18.82
N LYS A 319 0.35 6.74 20.15
CA LYS A 319 1.53 6.35 20.96
C LYS A 319 2.15 5.03 20.50
N TRP A 320 1.37 3.99 20.22
CA TRP A 320 1.94 2.71 19.76
C TRP A 320 2.58 2.80 18.38
N ILE A 321 1.95 3.53 17.45
CA ILE A 321 2.54 3.78 16.12
C ILE A 321 3.89 4.48 16.29
N LEU A 322 3.95 5.52 17.11
CA LEU A 322 5.20 6.23 17.41
C LEU A 322 6.23 5.28 18.00
N MET A 323 5.85 4.51 19.03
CA MET A 323 6.75 3.62 19.75
C MET A 323 7.41 2.58 18.83
N LEU A 324 6.69 2.06 17.83
CA LEU A 324 7.20 1.09 16.87
C LEU A 324 8.00 1.73 15.73
N ASN A 325 7.56 2.89 15.22
CA ASN A 325 8.20 3.53 14.07
C ASN A 325 9.47 4.31 14.45
N LEU A 326 9.54 4.87 15.65
CA LEU A 326 10.65 5.70 16.09
C LEU A 326 12.03 5.00 16.05
N PRO A 327 12.21 3.76 16.55
CA PRO A 327 13.50 3.09 16.44
C PRO A 327 13.90 2.83 14.98
N PHE A 328 12.93 2.47 14.14
CA PHE A 328 13.18 2.26 12.72
C PHE A 328 13.61 3.57 12.02
N LEU A 329 12.99 4.71 12.36
CA LEU A 329 13.41 6.02 11.89
C LEU A 329 14.86 6.32 12.29
N GLY A 330 15.23 6.09 13.54
CA GLY A 330 16.61 6.28 14.00
C GLY A 330 17.62 5.50 13.16
N ILE A 331 17.39 4.20 12.96
CA ILE A 331 18.29 3.36 12.17
C ILE A 331 18.39 3.86 10.71
N VAL A 332 17.27 4.21 10.08
CA VAL A 332 17.24 4.71 8.69
C VAL A 332 17.95 6.06 8.54
N LEU A 333 17.85 6.95 9.53
CA LEU A 333 18.52 8.27 9.47
C LEU A 333 20.03 8.16 9.61
N PHE A 334 20.51 7.29 10.52
CA PHE A 334 21.93 7.16 10.82
C PHE A 334 22.68 6.21 9.86
N PHE A 335 22.01 5.18 9.35
CA PHE A 335 22.62 4.13 8.51
C PHE A 335 21.90 3.86 7.17
N PRO A 336 21.43 4.88 6.41
CA PRO A 336 20.70 4.62 5.18
C PRO A 336 21.57 3.90 4.14
N GLY A 337 22.85 4.28 4.02
CA GLY A 337 23.79 3.65 3.08
C GLY A 337 24.03 2.18 3.39
N ALA A 338 24.13 1.83 4.68
CA ALA A 338 24.30 0.44 5.10
C ALA A 338 23.05 -0.40 4.78
N ILE A 339 21.85 0.14 5.01
CA ILE A 339 20.59 -0.52 4.67
C ILE A 339 20.47 -0.71 3.15
N ILE A 340 20.74 0.34 2.39
CA ILE A 340 20.69 0.30 0.91
C ILE A 340 21.73 -0.70 0.37
N ASN A 341 22.96 -0.67 0.85
CA ASN A 341 23.99 -1.61 0.42
C ASN A 341 23.63 -3.05 0.80
N LEU A 342 23.14 -3.29 2.02
CA LEU A 342 22.71 -4.60 2.47
C LEU A 342 21.59 -5.18 1.61
N LEU A 343 20.64 -4.36 1.18
CA LEU A 343 19.45 -4.83 0.46
C LEU A 343 19.64 -4.81 -1.05
N PHE A 344 20.17 -3.73 -1.60
CA PHE A 344 20.24 -3.46 -3.03
C PHE A 344 21.67 -3.42 -3.60
N GLY A 345 22.67 -3.15 -2.76
CA GLY A 345 24.09 -3.12 -3.12
C GLY A 345 24.66 -1.72 -3.32
N ALA A 346 25.99 -1.64 -3.42
CA ALA A 346 26.74 -0.37 -3.38
C ALA A 346 26.42 0.59 -4.54
N LYS A 347 25.97 0.07 -5.69
CA LYS A 347 25.55 0.87 -6.84
C LYS A 347 24.38 1.82 -6.54
N TYR A 348 23.65 1.60 -5.45
CA TYR A 348 22.48 2.38 -5.07
C TYR A 348 22.72 3.41 -3.95
N LEU A 349 23.96 3.58 -3.48
CA LEU A 349 24.29 4.49 -2.38
C LEU A 349 23.90 5.96 -2.63
N GLY A 350 23.74 6.37 -3.89
CA GLY A 350 23.17 7.68 -4.22
C GLY A 350 21.79 7.95 -3.60
N ALA A 351 21.03 6.90 -3.23
CA ALA A 351 19.69 7.01 -2.67
C ALA A 351 19.65 7.38 -1.17
N GLU A 352 20.81 7.55 -0.51
CA GLU A 352 20.88 7.78 0.94
C GLU A 352 20.04 8.97 1.42
N ASN A 353 20.22 10.14 0.80
CA ASN A 353 19.53 11.36 1.20
C ASN A 353 18.03 11.29 0.84
N ALA A 354 17.70 10.72 -0.32
CA ALA A 354 16.33 10.45 -0.70
C ALA A 354 15.63 9.55 0.32
N LEU A 355 16.31 8.49 0.79
CA LEU A 355 15.79 7.60 1.84
C LEU A 355 15.55 8.34 3.16
N ARG A 356 16.49 9.20 3.61
CA ARG A 356 16.31 10.01 4.83
C ARG A 356 15.07 10.89 4.73
N MET A 357 14.92 11.65 3.63
CA MET A 357 13.79 12.56 3.42
C MET A 357 12.46 11.81 3.35
N LEU A 358 12.41 10.72 2.56
CA LEU A 358 11.22 9.88 2.45
C LEU A 358 10.83 9.27 3.79
N ALA A 359 11.79 8.78 4.57
CA ALA A 359 11.55 8.20 5.89
C ALA A 359 10.95 9.21 6.87
N ILE A 360 11.44 10.46 6.89
CA ILE A 360 10.86 11.53 7.71
C ILE A 360 9.42 11.81 7.28
N GLY A 361 9.19 11.99 5.98
CA GLY A 361 7.87 12.26 5.43
C GLY A 361 6.88 11.15 5.75
N THR A 362 7.23 9.90 5.43
CA THR A 362 6.35 8.75 5.69
C THR A 362 6.12 8.55 7.18
N PHE A 363 7.15 8.69 8.02
CA PHE A 363 6.99 8.63 9.48
C PHE A 363 5.93 9.61 10.00
N ILE A 364 6.03 10.89 9.61
CA ILE A 364 5.08 11.93 10.03
C ILE A 364 3.68 11.63 9.50
N PHE A 365 3.56 11.22 8.24
CA PHE A 365 2.28 10.87 7.64
C PHE A 365 1.61 9.69 8.33
N GLN A 366 2.37 8.64 8.67
CA GLN A 366 1.84 7.47 9.36
C GLN A 366 1.48 7.76 10.82
N GLN A 367 2.10 8.76 11.45
CA GLN A 367 1.69 9.24 12.76
C GLN A 367 0.28 9.87 12.72
N ALA A 368 -0.09 10.50 11.61
CA ALA A 368 -1.43 11.06 11.38
C ALA A 368 -2.46 10.04 10.87
N ALA A 369 -2.10 8.75 10.76
CA ALA A 369 -3.01 7.72 10.28
C ALA A 369 -4.28 7.60 11.15
N VAL A 370 -4.15 7.74 12.46
CA VAL A 370 -5.30 7.70 13.40
C VAL A 370 -6.30 8.81 13.09
N SER A 371 -5.81 10.01 12.78
CA SER A 371 -6.67 11.14 12.40
C SER A 371 -7.41 10.87 11.09
N LYS A 372 -6.69 10.34 10.08
CA LYS A 372 -7.31 9.95 8.81
C LYS A 372 -8.42 8.91 9.02
N GLU A 373 -8.18 7.89 9.85
CA GLU A 373 -9.18 6.86 10.16
C GLU A 373 -10.39 7.41 10.92
N ALA A 374 -10.20 8.36 11.83
CA ALA A 374 -11.30 9.05 12.51
C ALA A 374 -12.18 9.83 11.53
N LEU A 375 -11.60 10.50 10.53
CA LEU A 375 -12.36 11.17 9.46
C LEU A 375 -13.16 10.19 8.60
N TYR A 376 -12.61 9.01 8.31
CA TYR A 376 -13.37 7.95 7.65
C TYR A 376 -14.55 7.47 8.50
N ALA A 377 -14.33 7.27 9.81
CA ALA A 377 -15.37 6.86 10.73
C ALA A 377 -16.49 7.90 10.86
N LEU A 378 -16.17 9.20 10.70
CA LEU A 378 -17.14 10.30 10.61
C LEU A 378 -17.84 10.44 9.24
N GLY A 379 -17.54 9.56 8.29
CA GLY A 379 -18.08 9.64 6.93
C GLY A 379 -17.53 10.81 6.10
N LYS A 380 -16.42 11.45 6.50
CA LYS A 380 -15.82 12.61 5.83
C LYS A 380 -14.89 12.22 4.67
N SER A 381 -15.23 11.17 3.93
CA SER A 381 -14.42 10.65 2.81
C SER A 381 -14.13 11.69 1.72
N LYS A 382 -15.04 12.65 1.50
CA LYS A 382 -14.83 13.79 0.58
C LYS A 382 -13.67 14.68 1.01
N LYS A 383 -13.49 14.95 2.31
CA LYS A 383 -12.37 15.77 2.81
C LYS A 383 -11.04 15.06 2.56
N ILE A 384 -11.01 13.74 2.78
CA ILE A 384 -9.83 12.92 2.51
C ILE A 384 -9.48 12.97 1.02
N LEU A 385 -10.48 12.82 0.14
CA LEU A 385 -10.30 12.98 -1.31
C LEU A 385 -9.70 14.35 -1.67
N TYR A 386 -10.25 15.45 -1.15
CA TYR A 386 -9.73 16.80 -1.44
C TYR A 386 -8.31 17.00 -0.93
N ASN A 387 -7.97 16.46 0.25
CA ASN A 387 -6.60 16.51 0.76
C ASN A 387 -5.63 15.75 -0.16
N PHE A 388 -6.01 14.56 -0.64
CA PHE A 388 -5.19 13.78 -1.58
C PHE A 388 -5.03 14.49 -2.92
N LEU A 389 -6.10 15.05 -3.48
CA LEU A 389 -6.04 15.86 -4.70
C LEU A 389 -5.07 17.03 -4.53
N PHE A 390 -5.23 17.80 -3.46
CA PHE A 390 -4.35 18.93 -3.15
C PHE A 390 -2.89 18.49 -3.02
N ALA A 391 -2.62 17.43 -2.25
CA ALA A 391 -1.27 16.92 -2.08
C ALA A 391 -0.66 16.39 -3.39
N SER A 392 -1.46 15.76 -4.26
CA SER A 392 -0.99 15.26 -5.56
C SER A 392 -0.60 16.41 -6.49
N ILE A 393 -1.40 17.47 -6.53
CA ILE A 393 -1.11 18.68 -7.31
C ILE A 393 0.11 19.40 -6.73
N LEU A 394 0.18 19.57 -5.41
CA LEU A 394 1.34 20.16 -4.74
C LEU A 394 2.61 19.37 -5.05
N ASN A 395 2.54 18.03 -5.00
CA ASN A 395 3.67 17.17 -5.28
C ASN A 395 4.16 17.28 -6.72
N LEU A 396 3.23 17.32 -7.69
CA LEU A 396 3.54 17.58 -9.09
C LEU A 396 4.26 18.93 -9.27
N VAL A 397 3.71 20.00 -8.69
CA VAL A 397 4.31 21.34 -8.77
C VAL A 397 5.71 21.37 -8.16
N LEU A 398 5.88 20.81 -6.97
CA LEU A 398 7.19 20.74 -6.32
C LEU A 398 8.18 19.90 -7.12
N ASN A 399 7.76 18.78 -7.70
CA ASN A 399 8.61 17.96 -8.55
C ASN A 399 9.09 18.73 -9.80
N LEU A 400 8.20 19.44 -10.49
CA LEU A 400 8.54 20.26 -11.66
C LEU A 400 9.56 21.38 -11.32
N LEU A 401 9.54 21.89 -10.09
CA LEU A 401 10.44 22.96 -9.64
C LEU A 401 11.78 22.42 -9.09
N LEU A 402 11.74 21.30 -8.36
CA LEU A 402 12.87 20.81 -7.57
C LEU A 402 13.65 19.69 -8.24
N VAL A 403 13.02 18.80 -9.00
CA VAL A 403 13.73 17.68 -9.67
C VAL A 403 14.74 18.18 -10.70
N PRO A 404 14.46 19.18 -11.56
CA PRO A 404 15.47 19.67 -12.50
C PRO A 404 16.75 20.21 -11.84
N LYS A 405 16.64 20.69 -10.59
CA LYS A 405 17.75 21.30 -9.84
C LYS A 405 18.45 20.34 -8.87
N TYR A 406 17.68 19.44 -8.25
CA TYR A 406 18.14 18.60 -7.14
C TYR A 406 17.97 17.08 -7.40
N GLY A 407 17.52 16.70 -8.61
CA GLY A 407 17.32 15.31 -9.03
C GLY A 407 16.46 14.51 -8.05
N ILE A 408 16.94 13.30 -7.71
CA ILE A 408 16.26 12.39 -6.78
C ILE A 408 15.99 12.99 -5.39
N ASN A 409 16.84 13.91 -4.92
CA ASN A 409 16.65 14.57 -3.62
C ASN A 409 15.52 15.61 -3.70
N GLY A 410 15.37 16.27 -4.84
CA GLY A 410 14.24 17.17 -5.10
C GLY A 410 12.91 16.45 -5.07
N ALA A 411 12.83 15.26 -5.66
CA ALA A 411 11.64 14.40 -5.61
C ALA A 411 11.35 13.94 -4.17
N ALA A 412 12.36 13.42 -3.48
CA ALA A 412 12.21 12.96 -2.10
C ALA A 412 11.75 14.07 -1.15
N PHE A 413 12.30 15.27 -1.30
CA PHE A 413 11.90 16.45 -0.53
C PHE A 413 10.46 16.89 -0.84
N SER A 414 10.06 16.85 -2.12
CA SER A 414 8.69 17.15 -2.57
C SER A 414 7.69 16.23 -1.88
N THR A 415 7.96 14.92 -1.87
CA THR A 415 7.12 13.92 -1.20
C THR A 415 7.13 14.06 0.32
N MET A 416 8.29 14.35 0.92
CA MET A 416 8.39 14.63 2.35
C MET A 416 7.48 15.80 2.76
N LEU A 417 7.55 16.93 2.05
CA LEU A 417 6.69 18.09 2.32
C LEU A 417 5.21 17.77 2.15
N CYS A 418 4.83 17.07 1.08
CA CYS A 418 3.43 16.71 0.83
C CYS A 418 2.87 15.82 1.94
N TYR A 419 3.66 14.87 2.45
CA TYR A 419 3.28 14.01 3.56
C TYR A 419 3.16 14.76 4.89
N ILE A 420 4.03 15.74 5.16
CA ILE A 420 3.91 16.63 6.32
C ILE A 420 2.63 17.46 6.23
N VAL A 421 2.35 18.05 5.06
CA VAL A 421 1.13 18.83 4.81
C VAL A 421 -0.12 17.98 5.01
N LEU A 422 -0.16 16.76 4.45
CA LEU A 422 -1.28 15.83 4.65
C LEU A 422 -1.47 15.49 6.13
N ALA A 423 -0.39 15.22 6.86
CA ALA A 423 -0.47 14.94 8.30
C ALA A 423 -1.08 16.11 9.08
N GLY A 424 -0.64 17.34 8.76
CA GLY A 424 -1.19 18.58 9.33
C GLY A 424 -2.67 18.76 9.01
N LEU A 425 -3.08 18.57 7.75
CA LEU A 425 -4.47 18.65 7.32
C LEU A 425 -5.37 17.66 8.05
N TYR A 426 -4.95 16.40 8.19
CA TYR A 426 -5.73 15.40 8.92
C TYR A 426 -5.82 15.73 10.41
N GLY A 427 -4.71 16.14 11.04
CA GLY A 427 -4.71 16.58 12.44
C GLY A 427 -5.68 17.73 12.68
N PHE A 428 -5.60 18.78 11.85
CA PHE A 428 -6.46 19.95 11.94
C PHE A 428 -7.94 19.61 11.72
N GLN A 429 -8.26 18.80 10.71
CA GLN A 429 -9.64 18.45 10.40
C GLN A 429 -10.28 17.58 11.49
N VAL A 430 -9.52 16.66 12.10
CA VAL A 430 -10.01 15.87 13.24
C VAL A 430 -10.19 16.73 14.48
N PHE A 431 -9.26 17.63 14.75
CA PHE A 431 -9.40 18.57 15.86
C PHE A 431 -10.68 19.41 15.69
N ARG A 432 -10.96 19.92 14.49
CA ARG A 432 -12.18 20.69 14.23
C ARG A 432 -13.48 19.88 14.39
N GLU A 433 -13.48 18.60 14.05
CA GLU A 433 -14.71 17.78 14.06
C GLU A 433 -14.94 17.06 15.40
N LEU A 434 -13.88 16.72 16.14
CA LEU A 434 -13.96 15.92 17.37
C LEU A 434 -13.32 16.57 18.59
N SER A 435 -12.62 17.70 18.43
CA SER A 435 -11.74 18.29 19.46
C SER A 435 -10.68 17.31 19.98
N VAL A 436 -10.34 16.30 19.17
CA VAL A 436 -9.36 15.27 19.51
C VAL A 436 -7.99 15.67 19.00
N ILE A 437 -7.02 15.73 19.91
CA ILE A 437 -5.59 15.81 19.57
C ILE A 437 -4.99 14.45 19.93
N PRO A 438 -4.52 13.65 18.95
CA PRO A 438 -4.00 12.31 19.18
C PRO A 438 -2.56 12.34 19.73
N LEU A 439 -2.27 13.25 20.67
CA LEU A 439 -0.98 13.39 21.33
C LEU A 439 -1.13 13.04 22.81
N ARG A 440 -0.22 12.21 23.31
CA ARG A 440 -0.14 11.82 24.71
C ARG A 440 1.16 12.33 25.30
N ARG A 441 1.15 12.83 26.55
CA ARG A 441 2.36 13.34 27.23
C ARG A 441 3.54 12.35 27.18
N LYS A 442 3.28 11.05 27.36
CA LYS A 442 4.28 9.98 27.27
C LYS A 442 4.98 9.87 25.90
N MET A 443 4.41 10.42 24.82
CA MET A 443 5.07 10.46 23.51
C MET A 443 6.33 11.32 23.54
N LEU A 444 6.31 12.46 24.27
CA LEU A 444 7.51 13.28 24.46
C LEU A 444 8.59 12.51 25.21
N THR A 445 8.20 11.79 26.26
CA THR A 445 9.12 10.91 27.01
C THR A 445 9.73 9.85 26.09
N ILE A 446 8.93 9.17 25.25
CA ILE A 446 9.42 8.17 24.29
C ILE A 446 10.39 8.78 23.27
N ILE A 447 10.11 9.99 22.76
CA ILE A 447 10.99 10.72 21.85
C ILE A 447 12.33 11.04 22.54
N LEU A 448 12.28 11.61 23.74
CA LEU A 448 13.47 11.97 24.52
C LEU A 448 14.34 10.75 24.84
N ILE A 449 13.71 9.63 25.23
CA ILE A 449 14.41 8.38 25.54
C ILE A 449 15.10 7.81 24.31
N ASN A 450 14.51 7.93 23.12
CA ASN A 450 15.10 7.39 21.90
C ASN A 450 16.41 8.08 21.51
N PHE A 451 16.66 9.32 21.97
CA PHE A 451 17.95 9.98 21.79
C PHE A 451 19.09 9.24 22.48
N ILE A 452 18.86 8.57 23.62
CA ILE A 452 19.93 7.87 24.37
C ILE A 452 20.57 6.76 23.51
N PRO A 453 19.83 5.76 23.00
CA PRO A 453 20.42 4.74 22.14
C PRO A 453 20.84 5.31 20.78
N LEU A 454 20.27 6.42 20.30
CA LEU A 454 20.75 7.10 19.08
C LEU A 454 22.13 7.74 19.26
N ILE A 455 22.38 8.37 20.42
CA ILE A 455 23.70 8.90 20.77
C ILE A 455 24.70 7.74 20.87
N ALA A 456 24.33 6.62 21.49
CA ALA A 456 25.17 5.43 21.51
C ALA A 456 25.48 4.91 20.10
N LEU A 457 24.48 4.85 19.21
CA LEU A 457 24.66 4.49 17.80
C LEU A 457 25.64 5.42 17.07
N PHE A 458 25.60 6.72 17.36
CA PHE A 458 26.51 7.69 16.76
C PHE A 458 27.98 7.40 17.11
N PHE A 459 28.26 7.00 18.35
CA PHE A 459 29.61 6.58 18.76
C PHE A 459 30.00 5.23 18.16
N VAL A 460 29.10 4.24 18.17
CA VAL A 460 29.35 2.91 17.58
C VAL A 460 29.71 3.02 16.10
N ARG A 461 29.03 3.91 15.36
CA ARG A 461 29.31 4.17 13.94
C ARG A 461 30.76 4.63 13.68
N LYS A 462 31.42 5.27 14.64
CA LYS A 462 32.82 5.74 14.49
C LYS A 462 33.86 4.63 14.74
N ILE A 463 33.48 3.57 15.45
CA ILE A 463 34.40 2.55 15.95
C ILE A 463 34.27 1.24 15.16
N VAL A 464 33.07 0.92 14.71
CA VAL A 464 32.75 -0.37 14.09
C VAL A 464 32.61 -0.21 12.57
N GLU A 465 33.37 -0.99 11.81
CA GLU A 465 33.15 -1.13 10.37
C GLU A 465 31.78 -1.75 10.09
N ILE A 466 31.01 -1.08 9.23
CA ILE A 466 29.63 -1.48 8.96
C ILE A 466 29.59 -2.63 7.94
N THR A 467 29.69 -3.85 8.45
CA THR A 467 29.39 -5.10 7.74
C THR A 467 27.90 -5.48 7.88
N PRO A 468 27.33 -6.32 6.99
CA PRO A 468 25.98 -6.87 7.14
C PRO A 468 25.68 -7.44 8.53
N LEU A 469 26.62 -8.22 9.08
CA LEU A 469 26.47 -8.83 10.40
C LEU A 469 26.48 -7.76 11.50
N SER A 470 27.44 -6.82 11.45
CA SER A 470 27.49 -5.72 12.42
C SER A 470 26.22 -4.86 12.38
N LEU A 471 25.63 -4.59 11.20
CA LEU A 471 24.40 -3.82 11.08
C LEU A 471 23.22 -4.52 11.76
N ILE A 472 23.11 -5.85 11.59
CA ILE A 472 22.08 -6.65 12.25
C ILE A 472 22.27 -6.62 13.77
N LEU A 473 23.49 -6.84 14.24
CA LEU A 473 23.80 -6.81 15.67
C LEU A 473 23.53 -5.44 16.29
N ILE A 474 24.00 -4.36 15.65
CA ILE A 474 23.76 -2.97 16.05
C ILE A 474 22.25 -2.67 16.11
N THR A 475 21.49 -3.13 15.11
CA THR A 475 20.03 -2.96 15.09
C THR A 475 19.36 -3.70 16.25
N ILE A 476 19.73 -4.95 16.51
CA ILE A 476 19.19 -5.75 17.61
C ILE A 476 19.54 -5.08 18.95
N SER A 477 20.79 -4.72 19.17
CA SER A 477 21.24 -4.04 20.39
C SER A 477 20.51 -2.72 20.61
N PHE A 478 20.36 -1.90 19.57
CA PHE A 478 19.62 -0.64 19.63
C PHE A 478 18.15 -0.85 20.02
N VAL A 479 17.47 -1.81 19.39
CA VAL A 479 16.08 -2.13 19.69
C VAL A 479 15.94 -2.67 21.11
N LEU A 480 16.84 -3.53 21.57
CA LEU A 480 16.83 -4.06 22.94
C LEU A 480 17.02 -2.97 23.99
N VAL A 481 18.00 -2.07 23.80
CA VAL A 481 18.22 -0.93 24.71
C VAL A 481 17.01 0.00 24.71
N TYR A 482 16.44 0.29 23.53
CA TYR A 482 15.23 1.10 23.43
C TYR A 482 14.04 0.47 24.17
N ILE A 483 13.80 -0.83 24.00
CA ILE A 483 12.74 -1.56 24.73
C ILE A 483 12.99 -1.51 26.24
N LEU A 484 14.23 -1.75 26.68
CA LEU A 484 14.60 -1.68 28.09
C LEU A 484 14.30 -0.29 28.68
N LEU A 485 14.66 0.79 27.97
CA LEU A 485 14.40 2.15 28.42
C LEU A 485 12.91 2.49 28.46
N ILE A 486 12.10 1.98 27.53
CA ILE A 486 10.63 2.10 27.60
C ILE A 486 10.09 1.44 28.87
N PHE A 487 10.60 0.25 29.22
CA PHE A 487 10.21 -0.44 30.46
C PHE A 487 10.62 0.34 31.71
N LEU A 488 11.88 0.80 31.77
CA LEU A 488 12.43 1.53 32.92
C LEU A 488 11.71 2.85 33.18
N THR A 489 11.34 3.56 32.11
CA THR A 489 10.62 4.84 32.21
C THR A 489 9.13 4.69 32.47
N LYS A 490 8.63 3.46 32.67
CA LYS A 490 7.20 3.14 32.82
C LYS A 490 6.38 3.81 31.72
N SER A 491 6.95 3.85 30.51
CA SER A 491 6.29 4.41 29.35
C SER A 491 5.10 3.55 28.93
N PHE A 492 5.06 2.28 29.34
CA PHE A 492 3.87 1.43 29.25
C PHE A 492 2.77 1.86 30.23
N ASP A 493 1.54 1.93 29.72
CA ASP A 493 0.30 2.20 30.46
C ASP A 493 -0.48 0.89 30.67
N HIS A 494 -1.50 0.91 31.54
CA HIS A 494 -2.36 -0.25 31.81
C HIS A 494 -2.90 -0.91 30.52
N PHE A 495 -3.33 -0.11 29.55
CA PHE A 495 -3.80 -0.59 28.24
C PHE A 495 -2.74 -1.37 27.46
N ASP A 496 -1.46 -1.07 27.66
CA ASP A 496 -0.37 -1.75 26.97
C ASP A 496 -0.21 -3.18 27.52
N TYR A 497 -0.31 -3.32 28.84
CA TYR A 497 -0.29 -4.62 29.53
C TYR A 497 -1.51 -5.48 29.17
N GLU A 498 -2.70 -4.89 29.05
CA GLU A 498 -3.90 -5.61 28.62
C GLU A 498 -3.77 -6.16 27.20
N ILE A 499 -3.20 -5.39 26.28
CA ILE A 499 -2.97 -5.88 24.91
C ILE A 499 -1.95 -7.02 24.90
N ILE A 500 -0.80 -6.85 25.56
CA ILE A 500 0.23 -7.90 25.64
C ILE A 500 -0.36 -9.18 26.24
N ARG A 501 -1.14 -9.07 27.32
CA ARG A 501 -1.84 -10.19 27.94
C ARG A 501 -2.84 -10.85 26.98
N SER A 502 -3.62 -10.05 26.24
CA SER A 502 -4.59 -10.57 25.27
C SER A 502 -3.93 -11.33 24.10
N PHE A 503 -2.73 -10.91 23.68
CA PHE A 503 -1.92 -11.63 22.70
C PHE A 503 -1.39 -12.94 23.27
N TYR A 504 -0.84 -12.89 24.49
CA TYR A 504 -0.31 -14.07 25.19
C TYR A 504 -1.39 -15.15 25.38
N GLU A 505 -2.57 -14.77 25.88
CA GLU A 505 -3.70 -15.68 26.09
C GLU A 505 -4.22 -16.30 24.78
N LYS A 506 -4.22 -15.54 23.67
CA LYS A 506 -4.63 -16.05 22.35
C LYS A 506 -3.61 -17.02 21.76
N SER A 507 -2.33 -16.68 21.77
CA SER A 507 -1.26 -17.52 21.20
C SER A 507 -1.17 -18.88 21.90
N PHE A 508 -1.31 -18.91 23.23
CA PHE A 508 -1.33 -20.16 24.00
C PHE A 508 -2.64 -20.95 23.89
N SER A 509 -3.78 -20.29 23.64
CA SER A 509 -5.04 -21.00 23.38
C SER A 509 -5.00 -21.83 22.09
N PHE A 510 -4.13 -21.47 21.13
CA PHE A 510 -3.91 -22.23 19.90
C PHE A 510 -3.15 -23.53 20.17
N LEU A 511 -2.13 -23.48 21.04
CA LEU A 511 -1.36 -24.66 21.47
C LEU A 511 -2.18 -25.62 22.34
N ARG A 512 -3.09 -25.11 23.19
CA ARG A 512 -3.99 -25.95 24.00
C ARG A 512 -5.08 -26.65 23.21
N ARG A 513 -5.45 -26.17 22.01
CA ARG A 513 -6.42 -26.84 21.13
C ARG A 513 -5.81 -27.93 20.24
N SER A 514 -4.48 -28.04 20.21
CA SER A 514 -3.77 -29.12 19.51
C SER A 514 -3.53 -30.36 20.39
N LYS A 515 -3.93 -30.32 21.66
CA LYS A 515 -3.76 -31.42 22.65
C LYS A 515 -5.11 -31.96 23.16
N LYS A 516 -6.21 -31.75 22.44
CA LYS A 516 -7.52 -32.34 22.75
C LYS A 516 -8.12 -32.96 21.51
#